data_AF-A0A820SJ47-F1
#
_entry.id   AF-A0A820SJ47-F1
#
_cell.length_a   1.000
_cell.length_b   1.000
_cell.length_c   1.000
_cell.angle_alpha   90.00
_cell.angle_beta   90.00
_cell.angle_gamma   90.00
#
_symmetry.space_group_name_H-M   'P 1'
#
loop_
_entity.id
_entity.type
_entity.pdbx_description
1 polymer ?
#
loop_
_entity_poly.entity_id
_entity_poly.type
_entity_poly.pdbx_seq_one_letter_code
_entity_poly.pdbx_strand_id
1 'polypeptide(L)'
;MATNTDQQKKSREDADAVENFSKRYYDILDTRRHNVDKFYQAQAKLIWNGIEINGQTEIAKHLVALPPTKHHIYALDFFPMKG
;
A
#
# COMPACT_ATOMS: atom_id res chain seq x y z
N MET A 1 -3.82 -2.23 32.14
CA MET A 1 -3.46 -3.43 31.35
C MET A 1 -4.59 -3.63 30.36
N ALA A 2 -4.36 -3.45 29.06
CA ALA A 2 -5.40 -3.71 28.05
C ALA A 2 -5.80 -5.19 28.15
N THR A 3 -7.10 -5.47 28.16
CA THR A 3 -7.57 -6.86 28.24
C THR A 3 -7.29 -7.54 26.89
N ASN A 4 -7.03 -8.86 26.89
CA ASN A 4 -6.72 -9.63 25.68
C ASN A 4 -7.77 -9.40 24.56
N THR A 5 -9.01 -9.14 24.95
CA THR A 5 -10.14 -8.80 24.07
C THR A 5 -9.96 -7.49 23.29
N ASP A 6 -9.42 -6.44 23.93
CA ASP A 6 -9.22 -5.13 23.29
C ASP A 6 -8.13 -5.20 22.21
N GLN A 7 -7.06 -5.95 22.49
CA GLN A 7 -5.96 -6.16 21.55
C GLN A 7 -6.42 -6.98 20.34
N GLN A 8 -7.21 -8.03 20.55
CA GLN A 8 -7.77 -8.84 19.47
C GLN A 8 -8.73 -8.04 18.59
N LYS A 9 -9.56 -7.18 19.20
CA LYS A 9 -10.48 -6.32 18.46
C LYS A 9 -9.72 -5.36 17.54
N LYS A 10 -8.71 -4.67 18.09
CA LYS A 10 -7.86 -3.77 17.29
C LYS A 10 -7.13 -4.49 16.16
N SER A 11 -6.58 -5.67 16.44
CA SER A 11 -5.95 -6.49 15.40
C SER A 11 -6.88 -6.85 14.26
N ARG A 12 -8.19 -7.06 14.52
CA ARG A 12 -9.18 -7.32 13.45
C ARG A 12 -9.48 -6.06 12.64
N GLU A 13 -9.66 -4.93 13.32
CA GLU A 13 -9.87 -3.64 12.65
C GLU A 13 -8.69 -3.27 11.73
N ASP A 14 -7.46 -3.51 12.19
CA ASP A 14 -6.24 -3.31 11.39
C ASP A 14 -6.18 -4.28 10.19
N ALA A 15 -6.56 -5.55 10.37
CA ALA A 15 -6.61 -6.53 9.29
C ALA A 15 -7.58 -6.11 8.18
N ASP A 16 -8.79 -5.67 8.56
CA ASP A 16 -9.80 -5.18 7.61
C ASP A 16 -9.30 -3.93 6.87
N ALA A 17 -8.62 -3.02 7.56
CA ALA A 17 -8.04 -1.82 6.95
C ALA A 17 -6.96 -2.18 5.91
N VAL A 18 -6.07 -3.12 6.23
CA VAL A 18 -4.97 -3.55 5.35
C VAL A 18 -5.50 -4.30 4.12
N GLU A 19 -6.51 -5.16 4.29
CA GLU A 19 -7.17 -5.84 3.16
C GLU A 19 -7.81 -4.83 2.21
N ASN A 20 -8.57 -3.87 2.75
CA ASN A 20 -9.22 -2.83 1.95
C ASN A 20 -8.22 -1.92 1.25
N PHE A 21 -7.15 -1.51 1.94
CA PHE A 21 -6.07 -0.71 1.35
C PHE A 21 -5.41 -1.45 0.20
N SER A 22 -5.02 -2.71 0.41
CA SER A 22 -4.29 -3.51 -0.58
C SER A 22 -5.12 -3.74 -1.84
N LYS A 23 -6.40 -4.14 -1.68
CA LYS A 23 -7.32 -4.30 -2.81
C LYS A 23 -7.43 -3.01 -3.63
N ARG A 24 -7.60 -1.88 -2.95
CA ARG A 24 -7.77 -0.58 -3.61
C ARG A 24 -6.49 -0.10 -4.29
N TYR A 25 -5.33 -0.31 -3.67
CA TYR A 25 -4.04 0.05 -4.23
C TYR A 25 -3.78 -0.71 -5.53
N TYR A 26 -3.90 -2.03 -5.52
CA TYR A 26 -3.65 -2.86 -6.71
C TYR A 26 -4.72 -2.65 -7.80
N ASP A 27 -5.99 -2.44 -7.45
CA ASP A 27 -7.02 -2.07 -8.42
C ASP A 27 -6.69 -0.76 -9.14
N ILE A 28 -6.27 0.27 -8.40
CA ILE A 28 -5.87 1.55 -9.01
C ILE A 28 -4.60 1.40 -9.83
N LEU A 29 -3.62 0.62 -9.36
CA LEU A 29 -2.40 0.35 -10.10
C LEU A 29 -2.68 -0.36 -11.43
N ASP A 30 -3.65 -1.27 -11.48
CA ASP A 30 -3.99 -2.03 -12.69
C ASP A 30 -4.92 -1.27 -13.64
N THR A 31 -5.90 -0.54 -13.11
CA THR A 31 -7.00 0.03 -13.93
C THR A 31 -6.94 1.54 -14.11
N ARG A 32 -6.40 2.27 -13.13
CA ARG A 32 -6.50 3.75 -13.02
C ARG A 32 -5.19 4.37 -12.55
N ARG A 33 -4.09 3.94 -13.15
CA ARG A 33 -2.72 4.20 -12.65
C ARG A 33 -2.36 5.68 -12.51
N HIS A 34 -3.02 6.57 -13.24
CA HIS A 34 -2.88 8.02 -13.09
C HIS A 34 -3.29 8.56 -11.70
N ASN A 35 -4.02 7.78 -10.89
CA ASN A 35 -4.40 8.14 -9.51
C ASN A 35 -3.52 7.48 -8.43
N VAL A 36 -2.42 6.83 -8.82
CA VAL A 36 -1.57 6.10 -7.87
C VAL A 36 -0.83 7.04 -6.91
N ASP A 37 -0.63 8.30 -7.31
CA ASP A 37 -0.08 9.39 -6.50
C ASP A 37 -0.80 9.52 -5.15
N LYS A 38 -2.12 9.34 -5.13
CA LYS A 38 -2.97 9.43 -3.91
C LYS A 38 -2.60 8.42 -2.81
N PHE A 39 -1.81 7.41 -3.12
CA PHE A 39 -1.35 6.40 -2.16
C PHE A 39 0.04 6.69 -1.57
N TYR A 40 0.72 7.74 -2.05
CA TYR A 40 2.05 8.11 -1.60
C TYR A 40 2.03 9.46 -0.91
N GLN A 41 2.77 9.57 0.19
CA GLN A 41 3.02 10.85 0.85
C GLN A 41 4.00 11.69 0.03
N ALA A 42 4.00 13.02 0.21
CA ALA A 42 4.85 13.94 -0.55
C ALA A 42 6.34 13.55 -0.56
N GLN A 43 6.86 13.09 0.59
CA GLN A 43 8.26 12.68 0.79
C GLN A 43 8.46 11.16 0.78
N ALA A 44 7.51 10.39 0.23
CA ALA A 44 7.61 8.94 0.16
C ALA A 44 8.79 8.50 -0.70
N LYS A 45 9.30 7.30 -0.42
CA LYS A 45 10.37 6.65 -1.17
C LYS A 45 9.89 5.31 -1.68
N LEU A 46 10.17 5.03 -2.96
CA LEU A 46 9.93 3.73 -3.58
C LEU A 46 11.28 3.14 -3.98
N ILE A 47 11.50 1.86 -3.66
CA ILE A 47 12.62 1.10 -4.21
C ILE A 47 12.01 0.05 -5.15
N TRP A 48 12.21 0.21 -6.45
CA TRP A 48 11.70 -0.71 -7.47
C TRP A 48 12.87 -1.50 -8.07
N ASN A 49 12.96 -2.80 -7.77
CA ASN A 49 14.06 -3.67 -8.23
C ASN A 49 15.47 -3.08 -7.99
N GLY A 50 15.66 -2.41 -6.84
CA GLY A 50 16.94 -1.78 -6.47
C GLY A 50 17.11 -0.34 -6.95
N ILE A 51 16.17 0.20 -7.72
CA ILE A 51 16.18 1.61 -8.16
C ILE A 51 15.40 2.45 -7.14
N GLU A 52 16.06 3.41 -6.50
CA GLU A 52 15.43 4.36 -5.59
C GLU A 52 14.75 5.50 -6.37
N ILE A 53 13.50 5.78 -6.02
CA ILE A 53 12.67 6.85 -6.59
C ILE A 53 12.09 7.63 -5.41
N ASN A 54 12.36 8.94 -5.40
CA ASN A 54 12.10 9.81 -4.27
C ASN A 54 11.01 10.84 -4.60
N GLY A 55 9.99 10.91 -3.74
CA GLY A 55 8.91 11.88 -3.82
C GLY A 55 7.70 11.36 -4.61
N GLN A 56 6.50 11.78 -4.16
CA GLN A 56 5.21 11.35 -4.72
C GLN A 56 5.14 11.50 -6.25
N THR A 57 5.55 12.66 -6.78
CA THR A 57 5.49 12.97 -8.21
C THR A 57 6.34 12.03 -9.06
N GLU A 58 7.59 11.79 -8.64
CA GLU A 58 8.50 10.90 -9.39
C GLU A 58 8.07 9.45 -9.29
N ILE A 59 7.54 9.02 -8.13
CA ILE A 59 6.94 7.69 -7.96
C ILE A 59 5.77 7.50 -8.92
N ALA A 60 4.82 8.45 -8.93
CA ALA A 60 3.64 8.36 -9.80
C ALA A 60 4.04 8.34 -11.28
N LYS A 61 4.98 9.20 -11.69
CA LYS A 61 5.52 9.24 -13.05
C LYS A 61 6.17 7.90 -13.44
N HIS A 62 6.96 7.32 -12.56
CA HIS A 62 7.59 6.02 -12.80
C HIS A 62 6.55 4.91 -12.97
N LEU A 63 5.60 4.80 -12.03
CA LEU A 63 4.57 3.77 -12.08
C LEU A 63 3.68 3.90 -13.33
N VAL A 64 3.25 5.11 -13.70
CA VAL A 64 2.44 5.36 -14.91
C VAL A 64 3.17 4.94 -16.19
N ALA A 65 4.50 5.07 -16.24
CA ALA A 65 5.31 4.69 -17.39
C ALA A 65 5.52 3.17 -17.53
N LEU A 66 5.21 2.37 -16.51
CA LEU A 66 5.32 0.91 -16.57
C LEU A 66 4.28 0.31 -17.55
N PRO A 67 4.56 -0.87 -18.13
CA PRO A 67 3.55 -1.62 -18.87
C PRO A 67 2.27 -1.90 -18.06
N PRO A 68 1.13 -2.16 -18.70
CA PRO A 68 -0.09 -2.59 -18.00
C PRO A 68 0.17 -3.83 -17.14
N THR A 69 -0.44 -3.85 -15.95
CA THR A 69 -0.28 -4.93 -14.97
C THR A 69 -1.63 -5.56 -14.65
N LYS A 70 -1.58 -6.77 -14.10
CA LYS A 70 -2.71 -7.46 -13.49
C LYS A 70 -2.22 -8.25 -12.29
N HIS A 71 -2.56 -7.80 -11.10
CA HIS A 71 -2.10 -8.41 -9.85
C HIS A 71 -3.12 -9.43 -9.33
N HIS A 72 -2.60 -10.55 -8.84
CA HIS A 72 -3.36 -11.57 -8.12
C HIS A 72 -2.74 -11.73 -6.74
N ILE A 73 -3.46 -11.28 -5.70
CA ILE A 73 -2.96 -11.32 -4.32
C ILE A 73 -3.35 -12.65 -3.69
N TYR A 74 -2.34 -13.45 -3.33
CA TYR A 74 -2.53 -14.78 -2.71
C TYR A 74 -2.37 -14.77 -1.19
N ALA A 75 -1.56 -13.84 -0.69
CA ALA A 75 -1.28 -13.71 0.73
C ALA A 75 -1.12 -12.23 1.06
N LEU A 76 -1.54 -11.86 2.26
CA LEU A 76 -1.40 -10.53 2.83
C LEU A 76 -1.05 -10.72 4.30
N ASP A 77 -0.07 -9.95 4.76
CA ASP A 77 0.35 -9.93 6.16
C ASP A 77 0.53 -8.47 6.59
N PHE A 78 0.34 -8.20 7.87
CA PHE A 78 0.53 -6.88 8.44
C PHE A 78 1.13 -6.98 9.83
N PHE A 79 1.93 -5.97 10.16
CA PHE A 79 2.47 -5.82 11.49
C PHE A 79 2.21 -4.40 12.00
N PRO A 80 1.61 -4.24 13.18
CA PRO A 80 1.41 -2.92 13.75
C PRO A 80 2.76 -2.28 14.06
N MET A 81 3.01 -1.11 13.49
CA MET A 81 4.20 -0.33 13.80
C MET A 81 4.12 0.17 15.25
N LYS A 82 5.16 -0.08 16.03
CA LYS A 82 5.33 0.59 17.33
C LYS A 82 5.75 2.03 17.05
N GLY A 83 4.87 2.97 17.39
CA GLY A 83 5.21 4.40 17.41
C GLY A 83 6.17 4.71 18.54
#